data_AF-A0A943ZWI3-F1
#
_entry.id   AF-A0A943ZWI3-F1
#
_cell.length_a   1.000
_cell.length_b   1.000
_cell.length_c   1.000
_cell.angle_alpha   90.00
_cell.angle_beta   90.00
_cell.angle_gamma   90.00
#
_symmetry.space_group_name_H-M   'P 1'
#
loop_
_entity.id
_entity.type
_entity.pdbx_description
1 polymer ?
#
loop_
_entity_poly.entity_id
_entity_poly.type
_entity_poly.pdbx_seq_one_letter_code
_entity_poly.pdbx_strand_id
1 'polypeptide(L)'
;MAIAKYIVFSLLGFGGGIVISGAVFAFIAIIGVVPRLAQKSHTEKYIKLYEEAIIWGGILGASCLSFDFYFPIGIIGTIIFSLSIGIFYGVVAVSLAEVLNVLPIIHRRFNLNKGLQYFLLSLALGKAFGSILYYTIFGFYRK
;
A
#
# COMPACT_ATOMS: atom_id res chain seq x y z
N MET A 1 -6.53 10.46 -35.75
CA MET A 1 -5.55 9.82 -34.84
C MET A 1 -5.60 10.30 -33.38
N ALA A 2 -5.99 11.55 -33.09
CA ALA A 2 -6.02 12.06 -31.70
C ALA A 2 -7.05 11.36 -30.79
N ILE A 3 -8.26 11.08 -31.27
CA ILE A 3 -9.33 10.43 -30.48
C ILE A 3 -8.93 9.01 -30.04
N ALA A 4 -8.34 8.21 -30.94
CA ALA A 4 -7.84 6.88 -30.60
C ALA A 4 -6.77 6.91 -29.50
N LYS A 5 -5.90 7.92 -29.50
CA LYS A 5 -4.89 8.12 -28.45
C LYS A 5 -5.53 8.42 -27.08
N TYR A 6 -6.56 9.27 -27.03
CA TYR A 6 -7.26 9.57 -25.78
C TYR A 6 -8.01 8.35 -25.22
N ILE A 7 -8.62 7.54 -26.09
CA ILE A 7 -9.30 6.31 -25.68
C ILE A 7 -8.29 5.32 -25.08
N VAL A 8 -7.14 5.13 -25.73
CA VAL A 8 -6.08 4.23 -25.21
C VAL A 8 -5.54 4.73 -23.87
N PHE A 9 -5.29 6.03 -23.71
CA PHE A 9 -4.83 6.59 -22.44
C PHE A 9 -5.87 6.50 -21.33
N SER A 10 -7.16 6.68 -21.66
CA SER A 10 -8.24 6.50 -20.69
C SER A 10 -8.35 5.04 -20.23
N LEU A 11 -8.26 4.07 -21.14
CA LEU A 11 -8.25 2.65 -20.80
C LEU A 11 -7.02 2.25 -19.98
N LEU A 12 -5.84 2.74 -20.32
CA LEU A 12 -4.62 2.48 -19.56
C LEU A 12 -4.67 3.11 -18.16
N GLY A 13 -5.15 4.34 -18.04
CA GLY A 13 -5.32 5.02 -16.76
C GLY A 13 -6.34 4.31 -15.87
N PHE A 14 -7.47 3.90 -16.44
CA PHE A 14 -8.51 3.18 -15.71
C PHE A 14 -8.05 1.78 -15.27
N GLY A 15 -7.41 1.03 -16.18
CA GLY A 15 -6.83 -0.27 -15.87
C GLY A 15 -5.75 -0.19 -14.79
N GLY A 16 -4.87 0.81 -14.87
CA GLY A 16 -3.88 1.11 -13.83
C GLY A 16 -4.53 1.39 -12.48
N GLY A 17 -5.59 2.21 -12.46
CA GLY A 17 -6.34 2.53 -11.24
C GLY A 17 -6.93 1.30 -10.55
N ILE A 18 -7.54 0.38 -11.31
CA ILE A 18 -8.10 -0.88 -10.76
C ILE A 18 -7.00 -1.73 -10.12
N VAL A 19 -5.87 -1.90 -10.82
CA VAL A 19 -4.74 -2.71 -10.34
C VAL A 19 -4.15 -2.11 -9.06
N ILE A 20 -3.96 -0.80 -9.01
CA ILE A 20 -3.39 -0.11 -7.84
C ILE A 20 -4.36 -0.21 -6.65
N SER A 21 -5.66 0.00 -6.86
CA SER A 21 -6.67 -0.11 -5.80
C SER A 21 -6.69 -1.52 -5.19
N GLY A 22 -6.69 -2.55 -6.03
CA GLY A 22 -6.62 -3.95 -5.57
C GLY A 22 -5.33 -4.25 -4.79
N ALA A 23 -4.19 -3.72 -5.24
CA ALA A 23 -2.91 -3.91 -4.56
C ALA A 23 -2.88 -3.27 -3.17
N VAL A 24 -3.39 -2.04 -3.02
CA VAL A 24 -3.45 -1.33 -1.72
C VAL A 24 -4.39 -2.04 -0.75
N PHE A 25 -5.56 -2.47 -1.22
CA PHE A 25 -6.52 -3.20 -0.39
C PHE A 25 -5.94 -4.54 0.09
N ALA A 26 -5.36 -5.32 -0.83
CA ALA A 26 -4.70 -6.57 -0.50
C ALA A 26 -3.56 -6.38 0.51
N PHE A 27 -2.78 -5.31 0.35
CA PHE A 27 -1.69 -4.99 1.27
C PHE A 27 -2.18 -4.72 2.71
N ILE A 28 -3.21 -3.89 2.87
CA ILE A 28 -3.78 -3.57 4.19
C ILE A 28 -4.39 -4.82 4.85
N ALA A 29 -5.07 -5.65 4.06
CA ALA A 29 -5.65 -6.91 4.54
C ALA A 29 -4.58 -7.93 4.95
N ILE A 30 -3.52 -8.13 4.14
CA ILE A 30 -2.44 -9.10 4.40
C ILE A 30 -1.61 -8.71 5.63
N ILE A 31 -1.30 -7.42 5.80
CA ILE A 31 -0.61 -6.96 7.01
C ILE A 31 -1.44 -7.27 8.26
N GLY A 32 -2.77 -7.34 8.12
CA GLY A 32 -3.67 -7.65 9.21
C GLY A 32 -3.90 -6.46 10.13
N VAL A 33 -3.82 -5.23 9.60
CA VAL A 33 -4.13 -3.99 10.37
C VAL A 33 -5.56 -4.05 10.90
N VAL A 34 -6.51 -4.39 10.03
CA VAL A 34 -7.95 -4.46 10.33
C VAL A 34 -8.28 -5.52 11.39
N PRO A 35 -7.93 -6.81 11.20
CA PRO A 35 -8.27 -7.84 12.18
C PRO A 35 -7.65 -7.58 13.55
N ARG A 36 -6.45 -6.99 13.64
CA ARG A 36 -5.81 -6.67 14.93
C ARG A 36 -6.48 -5.52 15.66
N LEU A 37 -6.89 -4.48 14.94
CA LEU A 37 -7.70 -3.40 15.51
C LEU A 37 -9.01 -3.97 16.07
N ALA A 38 -9.70 -4.79 15.27
CA ALA A 38 -10.95 -5.42 15.70
C ALA A 38 -10.75 -6.35 16.91
N GLN A 39 -9.67 -7.12 16.93
CA GLN A 39 -9.32 -8.01 18.05
C GLN A 39 -8.98 -7.22 19.32
N LYS A 40 -8.19 -6.15 19.22
CA LYS A 40 -7.81 -5.31 20.38
C LYS A 40 -9.00 -4.55 20.95
N SER A 41 -9.94 -4.14 20.11
CA SER A 41 -11.18 -3.46 20.51
C SER A 41 -12.33 -4.42 20.88
N HIS A 42 -12.10 -5.74 20.84
CA HIS A 42 -13.13 -6.77 21.05
C HIS A 42 -14.35 -6.63 20.12
N THR A 43 -14.15 -6.13 18.91
CA THR A 43 -15.17 -5.84 17.89
C THR A 43 -14.94 -6.61 16.59
N GLU A 44 -14.49 -7.86 16.69
CA GLU A 44 -14.24 -8.76 15.55
C GLU A 44 -15.46 -8.93 14.63
N LYS A 45 -16.68 -8.85 15.20
CA LYS A 45 -17.93 -8.90 14.44
C LYS A 45 -18.07 -7.78 13.40
N TYR A 46 -17.36 -6.66 13.58
CA TYR A 46 -17.50 -5.45 12.76
C TYR A 46 -16.35 -5.22 11.78
N ILE A 47 -15.54 -6.25 11.47
CA ILE A 47 -14.43 -6.15 10.50
C ILE A 47 -14.85 -5.47 9.19
N LYS A 48 -16.03 -5.82 8.64
CA LYS A 48 -16.56 -5.18 7.42
C LYS A 48 -16.71 -3.67 7.54
N LEU A 49 -17.12 -3.15 8.70
CA LEU A 49 -17.24 -1.70 8.91
C LEU A 49 -15.88 -1.00 8.92
N TYR A 50 -14.84 -1.65 9.45
CA TYR A 50 -13.48 -1.13 9.39
C TYR A 50 -12.95 -1.10 7.96
N GLU A 51 -13.21 -2.14 7.16
CA GLU A 51 -12.82 -2.17 5.75
C GLU A 51 -13.50 -1.06 4.94
N GLU A 52 -14.83 -0.90 5.09
CA GLU A 52 -15.58 0.17 4.46
C GLU A 52 -15.06 1.56 4.87
N ALA A 53 -14.75 1.76 6.16
CA ALA A 53 -14.19 3.03 6.64
C ALA A 53 -12.82 3.34 5.98
N ILE A 54 -11.98 2.33 5.77
CA ILE A 54 -10.70 2.49 5.06
C ILE A 54 -10.92 2.81 3.58
N ILE A 55 -11.91 2.18 2.94
CA ILE A 55 -12.28 2.48 1.54
C ILE A 55 -12.73 3.94 1.41
N TRP A 56 -13.66 4.38 2.27
CA TRP A 56 -14.12 5.77 2.29
C TRP A 56 -12.99 6.75 2.59
N GLY A 57 -12.11 6.44 3.55
CA GLY A 57 -10.93 7.23 3.86
C GLY A 57 -9.95 7.32 2.68
N GLY A 58 -9.76 6.22 1.94
CA GLY A 58 -8.92 6.17 0.75
C GLY A 58 -9.47 6.99 -0.41
N ILE A 59 -10.78 6.93 -0.65
CA ILE A 59 -11.46 7.75 -1.67
C ILE A 59 -11.33 9.23 -1.31
N LEU A 60 -11.62 9.60 -0.05
CA LEU A 60 -11.49 10.97 0.43
C LEU A 60 -10.04 11.47 0.30
N GLY A 61 -9.07 10.70 0.79
CA GLY A 61 -7.65 11.06 0.70
C GLY A 61 -7.16 11.23 -0.74
N ALA A 62 -7.51 10.31 -1.63
CA ALA A 62 -7.16 10.39 -3.05
C ALA A 62 -7.81 11.60 -3.73
N SER A 63 -9.06 11.91 -3.39
CA SER A 63 -9.76 13.07 -3.93
C SER A 63 -9.14 14.39 -3.46
N CYS A 64 -8.82 14.52 -2.17
CA CYS A 64 -8.13 15.72 -1.64
C CYS A 64 -6.78 15.95 -2.34
N LEU A 65 -6.03 14.88 -2.60
CA LEU A 65 -4.72 14.94 -3.24
C LEU A 65 -4.81 15.26 -4.74
N SER A 66 -5.90 14.85 -5.40
CA SER A 66 -6.11 15.09 -6.84
C SER A 66 -6.66 16.48 -7.16
N PHE A 67 -7.47 17.05 -6.25
CA PHE A 67 -8.13 18.34 -6.44
C PHE A 67 -7.47 19.49 -5.66
N ASP A 68 -6.31 19.26 -5.03
CA ASP A 68 -5.63 20.22 -4.14
C ASP A 68 -6.61 20.87 -3.14
N PHE A 69 -7.50 20.06 -2.58
CA PHE A 69 -8.58 20.56 -1.74
C PHE A 69 -8.09 20.73 -0.31
N TYR A 70 -7.91 21.98 0.11
CA TYR A 70 -7.50 22.31 1.48
C TYR A 70 -8.73 22.51 2.36
N PHE A 71 -8.96 21.56 3.26
CA PHE A 71 -9.94 21.77 4.32
C PHE A 71 -9.35 22.73 5.36
N PRO A 72 -10.06 23.83 5.72
CA PRO A 72 -9.69 24.69 6.84
C PRO A 72 -10.06 23.99 8.16
N ILE A 73 -9.42 22.86 8.40
CA ILE A 73 -9.50 22.14 9.67
C ILE A 73 -8.67 22.97 10.65
N GLY A 74 -9.34 23.63 11.59
CA GLY A 74 -8.66 24.41 12.63
C GLY A 74 -7.64 23.57 13.41
N ILE A 75 -6.83 24.24 14.23
CA ILE A 75 -5.71 23.63 14.99
C ILE A 75 -6.11 22.35 15.74
N ILE A 76 -7.32 22.32 16.31
CA ILE A 76 -7.81 21.14 17.06
C ILE A 76 -7.98 19.94 16.13
N GLY A 77 -8.52 20.14 14.92
CA GLY A 77 -8.74 19.04 14.00
C GLY A 77 -7.44 18.54 13.36
N THR A 78 -6.43 19.40 13.16
CA THR A 78 -5.11 18.95 12.66
C THR A 78 -4.38 18.12 13.72
N ILE A 79 -4.53 18.45 15.01
CA ILE A 79 -4.00 17.63 16.12
C ILE A 79 -4.64 16.24 16.12
N ILE A 80 -5.98 16.17 16.07
CA ILE A 80 -6.71 14.89 16.07
C ILE A 80 -6.32 14.05 14.84
N PHE A 81 -6.21 14.68 13.68
CA PHE A 81 -5.82 14.01 12.44
C PHE A 81 -4.38 13.47 12.52
N SER A 82 -3.44 14.28 13.01
CA SER A 82 -2.03 13.88 13.19
C SER A 82 -1.88 12.74 14.19
N LEU A 83 -2.65 12.77 15.28
CA LEU A 83 -2.68 11.69 16.27
C LEU A 83 -3.25 10.39 15.67
N SER A 84 -4.30 10.49 14.86
CA SER A 84 -4.90 9.35 14.16
C SER A 84 -3.91 8.71 13.19
N ILE A 85 -3.13 9.52 12.46
CA ILE A 85 -2.04 9.04 11.60
C ILE A 85 -0.98 8.30 12.43
N GLY A 86 -0.60 8.85 13.59
CA GLY A 86 0.35 8.20 14.50
C GLY A 86 -0.12 6.83 14.98
N ILE A 87 -1.39 6.72 15.38
CA ILE A 87 -2.00 5.43 15.77
C ILE A 87 -1.98 4.45 14.60
N PHE A 88 -2.34 4.89 13.40
CA PHE A 88 -2.32 4.05 12.20
C PHE A 88 -0.92 3.49 11.93
N TYR A 89 0.12 4.33 11.91
CA TYR A 89 1.50 3.88 11.73
C TYR A 89 1.97 2.95 12.86
N GLY A 90 1.56 3.21 14.10
CA GLY A 90 1.85 2.33 15.24
C GLY A 90 1.27 0.93 15.05
N VAL A 91 0.01 0.83 14.62
CA VAL A 91 -0.64 -0.45 14.32
C VAL A 91 0.04 -1.13 13.14
N VAL A 92 0.38 -0.41 12.07
CA VAL A 92 1.11 -0.99 10.92
C VAL A 92 2.45 -1.56 11.37
N ALA A 93 3.20 -0.86 12.21
CA ALA A 93 4.50 -1.31 12.72
C ALA A 93 4.38 -2.59 13.56
N VAL A 94 3.47 -2.62 14.54
CA VAL A 94 3.15 -3.83 15.32
C VAL A 94 2.67 -4.94 14.40
N SER A 95 1.90 -4.59 13.37
CA SER A 95 1.35 -5.57 12.44
C SER A 95 2.44 -6.27 11.65
N LEU A 96 3.36 -5.48 11.12
CA LEU A 96 4.52 -5.96 10.38
C LEU A 96 5.43 -6.83 11.27
N ALA A 97 5.69 -6.42 12.52
CA ALA A 97 6.53 -7.18 13.44
C ALA A 97 6.00 -8.61 13.67
N GLU A 98 4.69 -8.78 13.81
CA GLU A 98 4.10 -10.11 13.96
C GLU A 98 4.24 -10.96 12.68
N VAL A 99 4.02 -10.35 11.49
CA VAL A 99 4.19 -11.06 10.22
C VAL A 99 5.65 -11.50 10.06
N LEU A 100 6.59 -10.66 10.45
CA LEU A 100 8.03 -10.97 10.45
C LEU A 100 8.36 -12.12 11.41
N ASN A 101 7.72 -12.19 12.58
CA ASN A 101 7.90 -13.30 13.53
C ASN A 101 7.44 -14.66 12.96
N VAL A 102 6.52 -14.66 11.98
CA VAL A 102 6.05 -15.89 11.31
C VAL A 102 6.99 -16.32 10.17
N LEU A 103 7.80 -15.41 9.60
CA LEU A 103 8.72 -15.74 8.50
C LEU A 103 9.74 -16.84 8.83
N PRO A 104 10.42 -16.87 10.00
CA PRO A 104 11.33 -17.96 10.36
C PRO A 104 10.64 -19.32 10.40
N ILE A 105 9.37 -19.35 10.84
CA ILE A 105 8.57 -20.57 10.93
C ILE A 105 8.27 -21.09 9.52
N ILE A 106 7.86 -20.20 8.61
CA ILE A 106 7.62 -20.52 7.20
C ILE A 106 8.93 -21.01 6.55
N HIS A 107 10.03 -20.30 6.75
CA HIS A 107 11.34 -20.68 6.23
C HIS A 107 11.75 -22.10 6.65
N ARG A 108 11.56 -22.44 7.92
CA ARG A 108 11.85 -23.78 8.45
C ARG A 108 10.90 -24.85 7.88
N ARG A 109 9.62 -24.53 7.66
CA ARG A 109 8.61 -25.49 7.16
C ARG A 109 8.77 -25.81 5.67
N PHE A 110 9.17 -24.83 4.86
CA PHE A 110 9.35 -25.03 3.42
C PHE A 110 10.72 -25.64 3.04
N ASN A 111 11.61 -25.87 4.02
CA ASN A 111 12.94 -26.46 3.83
C ASN A 111 13.67 -25.90 2.58
N LEU A 112 13.53 -24.58 2.37
CA LEU A 112 13.85 -23.83 1.15
C LEU A 112 15.36 -23.61 0.98
N ASN A 113 16.19 -24.57 1.38
CA ASN A 113 17.64 -24.45 1.46
C ASN A 113 18.33 -24.13 0.12
N LYS A 114 17.66 -24.39 -1.03
CA LYS A 114 18.21 -24.08 -2.37
C LYS A 114 17.35 -23.11 -3.19
N GLY A 115 16.01 -23.12 -3.04
CA GLY A 115 15.11 -22.28 -3.86
C GLY A 115 15.11 -20.79 -3.47
N LEU A 116 15.32 -20.48 -2.19
CA LEU A 116 15.30 -19.10 -1.71
C LEU A 116 16.44 -18.26 -2.30
N GLN A 117 17.61 -18.87 -2.51
CA GLN A 117 18.77 -18.22 -3.11
C GLN A 117 18.47 -17.73 -4.53
N TYR A 118 17.85 -18.57 -5.36
CA TYR A 118 17.46 -18.18 -6.72
C TYR A 118 16.35 -17.11 -6.72
N PHE A 119 15.39 -17.20 -5.80
CA PHE A 119 14.34 -16.19 -5.66
C PHE A 119 14.91 -14.82 -5.25
N LEU A 120 15.80 -14.80 -4.25
CA LEU A 120 16.48 -13.59 -3.81
C LEU A 120 17.38 -13.02 -4.90
N LEU A 121 18.10 -13.87 -5.64
CA LEU A 121 18.91 -13.47 -6.78
C LEU A 121 18.05 -12.81 -7.87
N SER A 122 16.90 -13.40 -8.20
CA SER A 122 15.95 -12.83 -9.17
C SER A 122 15.43 -11.45 -8.72
N LEU A 123 15.11 -11.30 -7.44
CA LEU A 123 14.69 -10.01 -6.86
C LEU A 123 15.80 -8.97 -6.91
N ALA A 124 17.03 -9.37 -6.54
CA ALA A 124 18.20 -8.51 -6.55
C ALA A 124 18.53 -8.05 -7.99
N LEU A 125 18.50 -8.97 -8.95
CA LEU A 125 18.69 -8.67 -10.37
C LEU A 125 17.61 -7.74 -10.90
N GLY A 126 16.34 -7.96 -10.54
CA GLY A 126 15.24 -7.05 -10.90
C GLY A 126 15.46 -5.63 -10.38
N LYS A 127 15.87 -5.47 -9.11
CA LYS A 127 16.21 -4.15 -8.54
C LYS A 127 17.45 -3.53 -9.18
N ALA A 128 18.49 -4.31 -9.43
CA ALA A 128 19.70 -3.84 -10.08
C ALA A 128 19.42 -3.34 -11.49
N PHE A 129 18.67 -4.12 -12.26
CA PHE A 129 18.26 -3.75 -13.62
C PHE A 129 17.36 -2.50 -13.62
N GLY A 130 16.38 -2.43 -12.72
CA GLY A 130 15.54 -1.24 -12.56
C GLY A 130 16.34 0.01 -12.20
N SER A 131 17.35 -0.10 -11.34
CA SER A 131 18.27 1.00 -11.00
C SER A 131 19.10 1.43 -12.21
N ILE A 132 19.69 0.49 -12.94
CA ILE A 132 20.47 0.79 -14.16
C ILE A 132 19.59 1.51 -15.18
N LEU A 133 18.37 1.03 -15.44
CA LEU A 133 17.43 1.69 -16.35
C LEU A 133 17.07 3.10 -15.88
N TYR A 134 16.82 3.29 -14.57
CA TYR A 134 16.50 4.59 -13.99
C TYR A 134 17.60 5.63 -14.25
N TYR A 135 18.86 5.23 -14.15
CA TYR A 135 20.01 6.13 -14.40
C TYR A 135 20.42 6.24 -15.87
N THR A 136 20.20 5.20 -16.68
CA THR A 136 20.67 5.18 -18.09
C THR A 136 19.66 5.82 -19.05
N ILE A 137 18.35 5.76 -18.75
CA ILE A 137 17.33 6.37 -19.60
C ILE A 137 17.29 7.88 -19.32
N PHE A 138 17.82 8.65 -20.29
CA PHE A 138 17.73 10.12 -20.32
C PHE A 138 16.26 10.54 -20.45
N GLY A 139 15.61 10.79 -19.31
CA GLY A 139 14.21 11.25 -19.25
C GLY A 139 13.62 11.25 -17.84
N PHE A 140 14.07 10.37 -16.94
CA PHE A 140 13.55 10.29 -15.56
C PHE A 140 14.26 11.22 -14.55
N TYR A 141 15.48 11.68 -14.87
CA TYR A 141 16.30 12.50 -13.97
C TYR A 141 16.22 14.01 -14.25
N ARG A 142 15.59 14.43 -15.35
CA ARG A 142 15.49 15.85 -15.71
C ARG A 142 14.13 16.39 -15.25
N LYS A 143 14.16 17.20 -14.20
CA LYS A 143 13.02 17.99 -13.70
C LYS A 143 12.37 18.80 -14.80
#